data_AF-A0A432CIT0-F1
#
_entry.id   AF-A0A432CIT0-F1
#
_cell.length_a   1.000
_cell.length_b   1.000
_cell.length_c   1.000
_cell.angle_alpha   90.00
_cell.angle_beta   90.00
_cell.angle_gamma   90.00
#
_symmetry.space_group_name_H-M   'P 1'
#
loop_
_entity.id
_entity.type
_entity.pdbx_description
1 polymer ?
#
loop_
_entity_poly.entity_id
_entity_poly.type
_entity_poly.pdbx_seq_one_letter_code
_entity_poly.pdbx_strand_id
1 'polypeptide(L)'
;MLNQISFGQTHHEKLLNKIIGRTKRLKKLVVLEKKENDIKLISELYIPEYFTVQLVLASDYVNDFKYFIVDNEFFLEVLASKNKQKTTFFMVALAEEYKAILAKENRQQSLKK
;
A
#
# COMPACT_ATOMS: atom_id res chain seq x y z
N MET A 1 6.19 24.07 45.37
CA MET A 1 5.88 22.64 45.10
C MET A 1 4.48 22.39 45.60
N LEU A 2 3.62 21.70 44.82
CA LEU A 2 2.26 21.18 45.10
C LEU A 2 1.46 21.37 43.79
N ASN A 3 0.79 20.42 43.17
CA ASN A 3 0.54 19.01 43.50
C ASN A 3 0.24 18.32 42.16
N GLN A 4 0.90 17.20 41.87
CA GLN A 4 0.61 16.36 40.71
C GLN A 4 -0.69 15.60 40.98
N ILE A 5 -1.84 16.12 40.54
CA ILE A 5 -3.07 15.34 40.54
C ILE A 5 -3.09 14.51 39.25
N SER A 6 -2.50 13.32 39.32
CA SER A 6 -2.81 12.24 38.39
C SER A 6 -4.24 11.78 38.71
N PHE A 7 -5.22 12.39 38.05
CA PHE A 7 -6.57 11.85 38.00
C PHE A 7 -6.46 10.48 37.31
N GLY A 8 -6.53 9.41 38.11
CA GLY A 8 -6.56 8.06 37.60
C GLY A 8 -7.70 7.93 36.59
N GLN A 9 -7.37 7.52 35.36
CA GLN A 9 -8.34 7.32 34.28
C GLN A 9 -9.56 6.57 34.83
N THR A 10 -10.71 7.22 34.81
CA THR A 10 -11.96 6.63 35.31
C THR A 10 -12.26 5.36 34.50
N HIS A 11 -12.95 4.38 35.09
CA HIS A 11 -13.27 3.12 34.40
C HIS A 11 -13.93 3.35 33.02
N HIS A 12 -14.68 4.44 32.87
CA HIS A 12 -15.33 4.85 31.62
C HIS A 12 -14.33 5.27 30.53
N GLU A 13 -13.31 6.06 30.85
CA GLU A 13 -12.26 6.46 29.91
C GLU A 13 -11.44 5.27 29.43
N LYS A 14 -11.17 4.30 30.32
CA LYS A 14 -10.47 3.05 29.96
C LYS A 14 -11.28 2.20 28.98
N LEU A 15 -12.60 2.12 29.15
CA LEU A 15 -13.48 1.39 28.23
C LEU A 15 -13.57 2.08 26.86
N LEU A 16 -13.71 3.40 26.82
CA LEU A 16 -13.73 4.19 25.58
C LEU A 16 -12.43 4.02 24.80
N ASN A 17 -11.28 4.14 25.46
CA ASN A 17 -9.97 3.93 24.81
C ASN A 17 -9.81 2.51 24.25
N LYS A 18 -10.31 1.48 24.95
CA LYS A 18 -10.30 0.08 24.49
C LYS A 18 -11.19 -0.14 23.26
N ILE A 19 -12.36 0.48 23.21
CA ILE A 19 -13.27 0.42 22.05
C ILE A 19 -12.62 1.12 20.85
N ILE A 20 -12.11 2.34 21.05
CA ILE A 20 -11.41 3.11 20.00
C ILE A 20 -10.21 2.31 19.45
N GLY A 21 -9.45 1.64 20.32
CA GLY A 21 -8.34 0.77 19.91
C GLY A 21 -8.77 -0.41 19.05
N ARG A 22 -9.87 -1.10 19.43
CA ARG A 22 -10.45 -2.20 18.64
C ARG A 22 -10.95 -1.72 17.28
N THR A 23 -11.67 -0.60 17.23
CA THR A 23 -12.16 -0.02 15.97
C THR A 23 -11.02 0.42 15.06
N LYS A 24 -9.96 1.05 15.59
CA LYS A 24 -8.76 1.40 14.80
C LYS A 24 -8.09 0.17 14.21
N ARG A 25 -7.97 -0.92 14.97
CA ARG A 25 -7.42 -2.19 14.47
C ARG A 25 -8.29 -2.80 13.38
N LEU A 26 -9.61 -2.84 13.56
CA LEU A 26 -10.53 -3.37 12.54
C LEU A 26 -10.48 -2.55 11.26
N LYS A 27 -10.49 -1.21 11.34
CA LYS A 27 -10.33 -0.33 10.17
C LYS A 27 -9.02 -0.64 9.41
N LYS A 28 -7.92 -0.84 10.13
CA LYS A 28 -6.62 -1.22 9.51
C LYS A 28 -6.69 -2.57 8.81
N LEU A 29 -7.35 -3.56 9.42
CA LEU A 29 -7.52 -4.89 8.81
C LEU A 29 -8.38 -4.84 7.55
N VAL A 30 -9.49 -4.11 7.57
CA VAL A 30 -10.36 -3.92 6.39
C VAL A 30 -9.62 -3.24 5.24
N VAL A 31 -8.80 -2.23 5.54
CA VAL A 31 -7.95 -1.58 4.52
C VAL A 31 -6.94 -2.57 3.94
N LEU A 32 -6.32 -3.41 4.78
CA LEU A 32 -5.38 -4.43 4.34
C LEU A 32 -6.06 -5.49 3.46
N GLU A 33 -7.21 -6.00 3.89
CA GLU A 33 -7.99 -6.97 3.12
C GLU A 33 -8.41 -6.40 1.76
N LYS A 34 -8.85 -5.14 1.71
CA LYS A 34 -9.18 -4.47 0.45
C LYS A 34 -7.98 -4.44 -0.50
N LYS A 35 -6.78 -4.08 0.00
CA LYS A 35 -5.56 -4.08 -0.80
C LYS A 35 -5.20 -5.48 -1.29
N GLU A 36 -5.31 -6.50 -0.45
CA GLU A 36 -5.07 -7.89 -0.86
C GLU A 36 -6.04 -8.33 -1.96
N ASN A 37 -7.31 -7.93 -1.87
CA ASN A 37 -8.30 -8.19 -2.92
C ASN A 37 -7.95 -7.47 -4.23
N ASP A 38 -7.51 -6.22 -4.17
CA ASP A 38 -7.09 -5.47 -5.36
C ASP A 38 -5.85 -6.11 -6.02
N ILE A 39 -4.88 -6.56 -5.21
CA ILE A 39 -3.69 -7.29 -5.69
C ILE A 39 -4.08 -8.62 -6.35
N LYS A 40 -5.03 -9.35 -5.75
CA LYS A 40 -5.55 -10.58 -6.32
C LYS A 40 -6.22 -10.33 -7.66
N LEU A 41 -7.10 -9.32 -7.73
CA LEU A 41 -7.76 -8.91 -8.97
C LEU A 41 -6.74 -8.57 -10.07
N ILE A 42 -5.69 -7.80 -9.74
CA ILE A 42 -4.61 -7.48 -10.69
C ILE A 42 -3.93 -8.76 -11.19
N SER A 43 -3.71 -9.73 -10.31
CA SER A 43 -3.09 -11.02 -10.66
C SER A 43 -3.99 -11.93 -11.49
N GLU A 44 -5.31 -11.75 -11.41
CA GLU A 44 -6.29 -12.42 -12.28
C GLU A 44 -6.39 -11.74 -13.65
N LEU A 45 -6.25 -10.41 -13.71
CA LEU A 45 -6.38 -9.62 -14.94
C LEU A 45 -5.11 -9.63 -15.81
N TYR A 46 -3.94 -9.84 -15.21
CA TYR A 46 -2.63 -9.75 -15.86
C TYR A 46 -1.77 -10.97 -15.51
N ILE A 47 -1.29 -11.66 -16.55
CA ILE A 47 -0.37 -12.78 -16.43
C ILE A 47 1.01 -12.31 -15.92
N PRO A 48 1.81 -13.17 -15.28
CA PRO A 48 3.13 -12.81 -14.76
C PRO A 48 4.06 -12.14 -15.80
N GLU A 49 3.99 -12.60 -17.05
CA GLU A 49 4.81 -12.10 -18.17
C GLU A 49 4.50 -10.65 -18.53
N TYR A 50 3.30 -10.17 -18.22
CA TYR A 50 3.00 -8.75 -18.39
C TYR A 50 3.92 -7.89 -17.50
N PHE A 51 4.14 -8.30 -16.25
CA PHE A 51 5.01 -7.55 -15.35
C PHE A 51 6.48 -7.72 -15.73
N THR A 52 6.91 -8.93 -16.04
CA THR A 52 8.34 -9.20 -16.27
C THR A 52 8.82 -8.81 -17.66
N VAL A 53 7.99 -8.99 -18.68
CA VAL A 53 8.36 -8.73 -20.08
C VAL A 53 7.88 -7.36 -20.54
N GLN A 54 6.62 -7.00 -20.28
CA GLN A 54 6.07 -5.74 -20.78
C GLN A 54 6.49 -4.56 -19.90
N LEU A 55 6.39 -4.70 -18.58
CA LEU A 55 6.84 -3.67 -17.64
C LEU A 55 8.33 -3.76 -17.33
N VAL A 56 9.02 -4.82 -17.77
CA VAL A 56 10.45 -5.02 -17.54
C VAL A 56 10.80 -4.95 -16.04
N LEU A 57 9.96 -5.57 -15.20
CA LEU A 57 10.21 -5.71 -13.77
C LEU A 57 10.89 -7.05 -13.50
N ALA A 58 11.94 -7.06 -12.68
CA ALA A 58 12.48 -8.33 -12.19
C ALA A 58 11.39 -9.07 -11.40
N SER A 59 11.37 -10.41 -11.47
CA SER A 59 10.37 -11.26 -10.79
C SER A 59 10.21 -10.91 -9.32
N ASP A 60 11.33 -10.63 -8.67
CA ASP A 60 11.41 -10.37 -7.23
C ASP A 60 10.73 -9.05 -6.85
N TYR A 61 10.61 -8.12 -7.79
CA TYR A 61 9.94 -6.84 -7.60
C TYR A 61 8.46 -6.84 -8.01
N VAL A 62 7.95 -7.92 -8.61
CA VAL A 62 6.56 -7.94 -9.12
C VAL A 62 5.56 -7.78 -7.99
N ASN A 63 5.75 -8.46 -6.86
CA ASN A 63 4.84 -8.37 -5.72
C ASN A 63 4.95 -7.00 -5.04
N ASP A 64 6.16 -6.49 -4.82
CA ASP A 64 6.38 -5.17 -4.25
C ASP A 64 5.74 -4.07 -5.11
N PHE A 65 5.85 -4.19 -6.44
CA PHE A 65 5.19 -3.30 -7.37
C PHE A 65 3.66 -3.34 -7.25
N LYS A 66 3.06 -4.53 -7.07
CA LYS A 66 1.61 -4.66 -6.85
C LYS A 66 1.18 -3.96 -5.57
N TYR A 67 1.95 -4.08 -4.48
CA TYR A 67 1.70 -3.33 -3.25
C TYR A 67 1.85 -1.81 -3.45
N PHE A 68 2.85 -1.38 -4.21
CA PHE A 68 3.08 0.02 -4.53
C PHE A 68 1.91 0.65 -5.30
N ILE A 69 1.36 -0.01 -6.31
CA ILE A 69 0.28 0.57 -7.12
C ILE A 69 -1.08 0.58 -6.43
N VAL A 70 -1.37 -0.37 -5.52
CA VAL A 70 -2.63 -0.36 -4.75
C VAL A 70 -2.64 0.68 -3.63
N ASP A 71 -1.50 1.34 -3.37
CA ASP A 71 -1.42 2.52 -2.50
C ASP A 71 -1.81 3.81 -3.23
N ASN A 72 -1.93 3.79 -4.57
CA ASN A 72 -2.32 4.94 -5.36
C ASN A 72 -3.85 4.98 -5.57
N GLU A 73 -4.52 5.93 -4.92
CA GLU A 73 -5.99 6.06 -4.98
C GLU A 73 -6.52 6.30 -6.41
N PHE A 74 -5.81 7.09 -7.23
CA PHE A 74 -6.19 7.32 -8.63
C PHE A 74 -6.09 6.04 -9.46
N PHE A 75 -5.08 5.20 -9.20
CA PHE A 75 -4.97 3.91 -9.85
C PHE A 75 -6.14 3.00 -9.47
N LEU A 76 -6.55 2.98 -8.18
CA LEU A 76 -7.71 2.21 -7.74
C LEU A 76 -9.01 2.67 -8.39
N GLU A 77 -9.20 3.98 -8.61
CA GLU A 77 -10.35 4.50 -9.37
C GLU A 77 -10.35 4.00 -10.81
N VAL A 78 -9.18 4.03 -11.47
CA VAL A 78 -9.04 3.53 -12.84
C VAL A 78 -9.24 2.02 -12.90
N LEU A 79 -8.74 1.24 -11.93
CA LEU A 79 -8.97 -0.20 -11.81
C LEU A 79 -10.47 -0.50 -11.61
N ALA A 80 -11.14 0.24 -10.74
CA ALA A 80 -12.58 0.10 -10.47
C ALA A 80 -13.46 0.45 -11.68
N SER A 81 -12.98 1.29 -12.60
CA SER A 81 -13.66 1.59 -13.87
C SER A 81 -13.76 0.39 -14.82
N LYS A 82 -13.02 -0.70 -14.55
CA LYS A 82 -12.91 -1.92 -15.38
C LYS A 82 -12.44 -1.66 -16.82
N ASN A 83 -11.88 -0.48 -17.10
CA ASN A 83 -11.33 -0.14 -18.40
C ASN A 83 -9.90 -0.67 -18.51
N LYS A 84 -9.74 -1.86 -19.09
CA LYS A 84 -8.44 -2.53 -19.21
C LYS A 84 -7.38 -1.66 -19.88
N GLN A 85 -7.71 -0.93 -20.95
CA GLN A 85 -6.73 -0.08 -21.63
C GLN A 85 -6.23 1.05 -20.73
N LYS A 86 -7.14 1.74 -20.02
CA LYS A 86 -6.76 2.79 -19.07
C LYS A 86 -5.95 2.23 -17.90
N THR A 87 -6.35 1.09 -17.35
CA THR A 87 -5.61 0.44 -16.26
C THR A 87 -4.20 0.04 -16.72
N THR A 88 -4.07 -0.57 -17.90
CA THR A 88 -2.77 -0.93 -18.49
C THR A 88 -1.90 0.31 -18.68
N PHE A 89 -2.44 1.35 -19.31
CA PHE A 89 -1.70 2.59 -19.57
C PHE A 89 -1.20 3.26 -18.28
N PHE A 90 -2.06 3.36 -17.26
CA PHE A 90 -1.65 3.95 -15.99
C PHE A 90 -0.61 3.09 -15.26
N MET A 91 -0.75 1.76 -15.31
CA MET A 91 0.21 0.85 -14.71
C MET A 91 1.61 0.97 -15.34
N VAL A 92 1.71 1.25 -16.65
CA VAL A 92 3.00 1.55 -17.31
C VAL A 92 3.65 2.79 -16.70
N ALA A 93 2.89 3.87 -16.49
CA ALA A 93 3.42 5.08 -15.87
C ALA A 93 3.92 4.82 -14.43
N LEU A 94 3.14 4.08 -13.63
CA LEU A 94 3.54 3.72 -12.27
C LEU A 94 4.77 2.80 -12.22
N ALA A 95 4.96 1.93 -13.23
CA ALA A 95 6.14 1.09 -13.33
C ALA A 95 7.41 1.93 -13.53
N GLU A 96 7.35 2.99 -14.34
CA GLU A 96 8.48 3.90 -14.53
C GLU A 96 8.80 4.69 -13.25
N GLU A 97 7.78 5.17 -12.54
CA GLU A 97 7.96 5.81 -11.23
C GLU A 97 8.62 4.88 -10.21
N TYR A 98 8.15 3.63 -10.14
CA TYR A 98 8.70 2.62 -9.23
C TYR A 98 10.17 2.32 -9.52
N LYS A 99 10.54 2.11 -10.80
CA LYS A 99 11.93 1.92 -11.21
C LYS A 99 12.80 3.12 -10.84
N ALA A 100 12.29 4.34 -10.98
CA ALA A 100 13.01 5.55 -10.61
C ALA A 100 13.29 5.63 -9.10
N ILE A 101 12.37 5.14 -8.26
CA ILE A 101 12.57 5.01 -6.81
C ILE A 101 13.69 4.02 -6.51
N LEU A 102 13.62 2.79 -7.06
CA LEU A 102 14.65 1.76 -6.88
C LEU A 102 16.05 2.26 -7.29
N ALA A 103 16.12 2.96 -8.43
CA ALA A 103 17.39 3.53 -8.92
C ALA A 103 17.95 4.64 -8.00
N LYS A 104 17.09 5.38 -7.29
CA LYS A 104 17.54 6.38 -6.30
C LYS A 104 18.05 5.70 -5.03
N GLU A 105 17.33 4.70 -4.53
CA GLU A 105 17.72 3.96 -3.32
C GLU A 105 19.05 3.23 -3.48
N ASN A 106 19.23 2.53 -4.61
CA ASN A 106 20.47 1.82 -4.93
C ASN A 106 21.68 2.78 -5.00
N ARG A 107 21.52 3.97 -5.58
CA ARG A 107 22.56 5.00 -5.62
C ARG A 107 22.91 5.56 -4.25
N GLN A 108 21.94 5.66 -3.34
CA GLN A 108 22.19 6.15 -1.98
C GLN A 108 22.92 5.12 -1.11
N GLN A 109 22.72 3.82 -1.33
CA GLN A 109 23.47 2.77 -0.64
C GLN A 109 24.93 2.67 -1.10
N SER A 110 25.23 2.93 -2.38
CA SER A 110 26.61 2.93 -2.90
C SER A 110 27.44 4.12 -2.42
N LEU A 111 26.82 5.24 -2.07
CA LEU A 111 27.50 6.45 -1.56
C LEU A 111 27.78 6.41 -0.05
N LYS A 112 27.22 5.43 0.67
CA LYS A 112 27.41 5.22 2.12
C LYS A 112 28.42 4.11 2.45
N LYS A 113 29.04 3.50 1.44
CA LYS A 113 30.12 2.52 1.56
C LYS A 113 31.44 3.18 1.20
#